data_AF-A0A3S0PPQ7-F1
#
_entry.id   AF-A0A3S0PPQ7-F1
#
_cell.length_a   1.000
_cell.length_b   1.000
_cell.length_c   1.000
_cell.angle_alpha   90.00
_cell.angle_beta   90.00
_cell.angle_gamma   90.00
#
_symmetry.space_group_name_H-M   'P 1'
#
loop_
_entity.id
_entity.type
_entity.pdbx_description
1 polymer ?
#
loop_
_entity_poly.entity_id
_entity_poly.type
_entity_poly.pdbx_seq_one_letter_code
_entity_poly.pdbx_strand_id
1 'polypeptide(L)'
;MNTNATIEKMQKMRLKGMKRAYESSFETRNQDTFSNDEFIAWLIESEDNQRNNSRTERLLKNAKFHYQASLEEISYTDDRNLDRNLLSRLSDCSFIDRNENVIITGCTGTGKSFLATALGHQSCIKGYKVLYYNLGKLFQKLMMAKADGSYIRELIKIENHDLLIIDDFGLQAISNEKQMILMDLVEDRNQKRATIFCSQLPVKNWY
;
A
#
# COMPACT_ATOMS: atom_id res chain seq x y z
N MET A 1 3.99 41.72 15.55
CA MET A 1 4.60 40.63 14.74
C MET A 1 4.00 40.67 13.35
N ASN A 2 4.80 40.54 12.28
CA ASN A 2 4.29 40.59 10.91
C ASN A 2 3.72 39.21 10.52
N THR A 3 2.40 39.03 10.65
CA THR A 3 1.68 37.77 10.39
C THR A 3 1.98 37.20 9.01
N ASN A 4 2.12 38.06 8.00
CA ASN A 4 2.45 37.66 6.63
C ASN A 4 3.87 37.07 6.53
N ALA A 5 4.82 37.63 7.27
CA ALA A 5 6.19 37.10 7.29
C ALA A 5 6.26 35.69 7.93
N THR A 6 5.40 35.40 8.89
CA THR A 6 5.29 34.05 9.49
C THR A 6 4.74 33.04 8.47
N ILE A 7 3.69 33.39 7.75
CA ILE A 7 3.08 32.56 6.70
C ILE A 7 4.07 32.25 5.58
N GLU A 8 4.81 33.27 5.11
CA GLU A 8 5.85 33.10 4.09
C GLU A 8 6.97 32.15 4.54
N LYS A 9 7.40 32.26 5.81
CA LYS A 9 8.39 31.34 6.40
C LYS A 9 7.86 29.92 6.47
N MET A 10 6.62 29.71 6.92
CA MET A 10 5.99 28.38 6.96
C MET A 10 5.93 27.76 5.56
N GLN A 11 5.59 28.54 4.54
CA GLN A 11 5.58 28.10 3.15
C GLN A 11 6.98 27.70 2.67
N LYS A 12 8.01 28.51 2.94
CA LYS A 12 9.41 28.21 2.61
C LYS A 12 9.91 26.93 3.29
N MET A 13 9.49 26.68 4.52
CA MET A 13 9.81 25.47 5.29
C MET A 13 8.95 24.25 4.93
N ARG A 14 7.99 24.40 3.99
CA ARG A 14 7.03 23.37 3.58
C ARG A 14 6.11 22.88 4.72
N LEU A 15 5.80 23.76 5.68
CA LEU A 15 4.89 23.51 6.79
C LEU A 15 3.43 23.78 6.37
N LYS A 16 2.91 22.96 5.45
CA LYS A 16 1.62 23.19 4.81
C LYS A 16 0.44 23.09 5.78
N GLY A 17 0.45 22.10 6.67
CA GLY A 17 -0.61 21.88 7.64
C GLY A 17 -0.63 22.99 8.69
N MET A 18 0.56 23.34 9.20
CA MET A 18 0.73 24.45 10.13
C MET A 18 0.29 25.78 9.51
N LYS A 19 0.67 26.05 8.26
CA LYS A 19 0.24 27.27 7.55
C LYS A 19 -1.28 27.37 7.50
N ARG A 20 -1.96 26.30 7.06
CA ARG A 20 -3.43 26.28 6.94
C ARG A 20 -4.11 26.48 8.29
N ALA A 21 -3.63 25.81 9.34
CA ALA A 21 -4.14 25.96 10.69
C ALA A 21 -3.94 27.39 11.20
N TYR A 22 -2.73 27.94 11.03
CA TYR A 22 -2.42 29.33 11.39
C TYR A 22 -3.33 30.32 10.66
N GLU A 23 -3.56 30.18 9.36
CA GLU A 23 -4.48 31.01 8.58
C GLU A 23 -5.94 30.90 9.11
N SER A 24 -6.43 29.69 9.36
CA SER A 24 -7.80 29.46 9.86
C SER A 24 -8.04 30.04 11.26
N SER A 25 -6.98 30.23 12.06
CA SER A 25 -7.08 30.85 13.40
C SER A 25 -7.42 32.34 13.35
N PHE A 26 -7.16 33.01 12.22
CA PHE A 26 -7.54 34.41 12.02
C PHE A 26 -8.97 34.55 11.48
N GLU A 27 -9.43 33.58 10.69
CA GLU A 27 -10.78 33.57 10.11
C GLU A 27 -11.83 33.20 11.16
N THR A 28 -11.50 32.26 12.04
CA THR A 28 -12.36 31.84 13.15
C THR A 28 -12.12 32.81 14.31
N ARG A 29 -12.92 33.88 14.40
CA ARG A 29 -12.81 34.98 15.39
C ARG A 29 -13.18 34.55 16.82
N ASN A 30 -12.64 33.43 17.30
CA ASN A 30 -12.73 32.92 18.67
C ASN A 30 -11.34 32.94 19.29
N GLN A 31 -10.87 34.14 19.67
CA GLN A 31 -9.58 34.34 20.34
C GLN A 31 -9.51 33.75 21.77
N ASP A 32 -10.61 33.17 22.27
CA ASP A 32 -10.76 32.81 23.69
C ASP A 32 -10.70 31.31 24.00
N THR A 33 -10.22 30.44 23.09
CA THR A 33 -10.28 28.98 23.32
C THR A 33 -8.96 28.24 23.48
N PHE A 34 -7.83 28.82 23.08
CA PHE A 34 -6.53 28.17 23.22
C PHE A 34 -5.58 29.01 24.05
N SER A 35 -5.00 28.41 25.09
CA SER A 35 -3.74 28.86 25.65
C SER A 35 -2.62 28.81 24.59
N ASN A 36 -1.53 29.52 24.82
CA ASN A 36 -0.39 29.53 23.89
C ASN A 36 0.16 28.12 23.62
N ASP A 37 0.19 27.28 24.65
CA ASP A 37 0.68 25.91 24.54
C ASP A 37 -0.25 25.04 23.70
N GLU A 38 -1.57 25.16 23.89
CA GLU A 38 -2.56 24.44 23.09
C GLU A 38 -2.56 24.89 21.63
N PHE A 39 -2.35 26.19 21.38
CA PHE A 39 -2.23 26.71 20.02
C PHE A 39 -1.01 26.14 19.29
N ILE A 40 0.15 26.10 19.96
CA ILE A 40 1.36 25.50 19.39
C ILE A 40 1.16 24.00 19.16
N ALA A 41 0.57 23.29 20.12
CA ALA A 41 0.28 21.86 19.99
C ALA A 41 -0.63 21.60 18.78
N TRP A 42 -1.70 22.38 18.61
CA TRP A 42 -2.61 22.27 17.47
C TRP A 42 -1.93 22.54 16.13
N LEU A 43 -1.05 23.54 16.06
CA LEU A 43 -0.26 23.85 14.86
C LEU A 43 0.67 22.70 14.47
N ILE A 44 1.33 22.08 15.45
CA ILE A 44 2.23 20.93 15.23
C ILE A 44 1.43 19.71 14.79
N GLU A 45 0.34 19.40 15.49
CA GLU A 45 -0.57 18.29 15.16
C GLU A 45 -1.15 18.43 13.75
N SER A 46 -1.51 19.65 13.34
CA SER A 46 -2.00 19.93 11.99
C SER A 46 -0.94 19.65 10.92
N GLU A 47 0.33 19.95 11.19
CA GLU A 47 1.44 19.64 10.28
C GLU A 47 1.74 18.14 10.22
N ASP A 48 1.75 17.46 11.37
CA ASP A 48 1.99 16.01 11.41
C ASP A 48 0.91 15.25 10.63
N ASN A 49 -0.36 15.57 10.87
CA ASN A 49 -1.49 15.03 10.12
C ASN A 49 -1.37 15.31 8.61
N GLN A 50 -1.00 16.52 8.22
CA GLN A 50 -0.81 16.85 6.80
C GLN A 50 0.31 16.01 6.16
N ARG A 51 1.41 15.75 6.89
CA ARG A 51 2.52 14.93 6.41
C ARG A 51 2.15 13.46 6.31
N ASN A 52 1.47 12.92 7.32
CA ASN A 52 1.00 11.54 7.34
C ASN A 52 0.01 11.29 6.20
N ASN A 53 -0.97 12.18 6.01
CA ASN A 53 -1.91 12.09 4.89
C ASN A 53 -1.20 12.13 3.54
N SER A 54 -0.30 13.09 3.34
CA SER A 54 0.47 13.20 2.08
C SER A 54 1.34 11.97 1.83
N ARG A 55 1.89 11.36 2.89
CA ARG A 55 2.66 10.12 2.79
C ARG A 55 1.76 8.97 2.35
N THR A 56 0.62 8.78 3.02
CA THR A 56 -0.34 7.70 2.71
C THR A 56 -0.88 7.83 1.29
N GLU A 57 -1.31 9.03 0.87
CA GLU A 57 -1.76 9.29 -0.50
C GLU A 57 -0.70 8.91 -1.54
N ARG A 58 0.57 9.25 -1.28
CA ARG A 58 1.68 8.89 -2.15
C ARG A 58 1.90 7.38 -2.21
N LEU A 59 1.82 6.68 -1.08
CA LEU A 59 1.96 5.22 -1.03
C LEU A 59 0.84 4.53 -1.81
N LEU A 60 -0.41 4.94 -1.58
CA LEU A 60 -1.58 4.43 -2.29
C LEU A 60 -1.48 4.65 -3.81
N LYS A 61 -1.07 5.85 -4.23
CA LYS A 61 -0.87 6.16 -5.65
C LYS A 61 0.24 5.31 -6.28
N ASN A 62 1.33 5.07 -5.53
CA ASN A 62 2.46 4.29 -6.02
C ASN A 62 2.18 2.79 -6.08
N ALA A 63 1.26 2.29 -5.24
CA ALA A 63 0.87 0.89 -5.23
C ALA A 63 0.14 0.44 -6.50
N LYS A 64 -0.53 1.37 -7.20
CA LYS A 64 -1.23 1.12 -8.48
C LYS A 64 -2.27 0.01 -8.39
N PHE A 65 -3.06 0.01 -7.32
CA PHE A 65 -4.21 -0.89 -7.19
C PHE A 65 -5.18 -0.75 -8.37
N HIS A 66 -5.86 -1.83 -8.73
CA HIS A 66 -6.82 -1.82 -9.82
C HIS A 66 -8.07 -0.97 -9.49
N TYR A 67 -8.50 -1.00 -8.23
CA TYR A 67 -9.61 -0.23 -7.67
C TYR A 67 -9.32 0.04 -6.18
N GLN A 68 -10.16 0.88 -5.55
CA GLN A 68 -10.11 1.10 -4.10
C GLN A 68 -10.90 0.00 -3.39
N ALA A 69 -10.33 -0.54 -2.32
CA ALA A 69 -10.98 -1.52 -1.47
C ALA A 69 -10.58 -1.27 -0.02
N SER A 70 -11.53 -1.42 0.90
CA SER A 70 -11.32 -1.29 2.34
C SER A 70 -11.59 -2.62 3.05
N LEU A 71 -11.00 -2.82 4.23
CA LEU A 71 -11.23 -4.05 5.00
C LEU A 71 -12.64 -4.06 5.60
N GLU A 72 -13.19 -2.88 5.86
CA GLU A 72 -14.52 -2.63 6.40
C GLU A 72 -15.64 -3.05 5.45
N GLU A 73 -15.38 -3.01 4.14
CA GLU A 73 -16.30 -3.44 3.08
C GLU A 73 -16.33 -4.97 2.87
N ILE A 74 -15.50 -5.73 3.59
CA ILE A 74 -15.44 -7.19 3.42
C ILE A 74 -16.71 -7.83 3.97
N SER A 75 -17.47 -8.46 3.07
CA SER A 75 -18.58 -9.34 3.45
C SER A 75 -18.08 -10.71 3.88
N TYR A 76 -18.54 -11.15 5.05
CA TYR A 76 -18.21 -12.40 5.72
C TYR A 76 -19.41 -13.36 5.75
N THR A 77 -20.11 -13.47 4.63
CA THR A 77 -21.17 -14.46 4.47
C THR A 77 -20.61 -15.88 4.60
N ASP A 78 -21.42 -16.80 5.15
CA ASP A 78 -20.98 -18.15 5.50
C ASP A 78 -20.51 -18.98 4.28
N ASP A 79 -21.00 -18.64 3.08
CA ASP A 79 -20.63 -19.27 1.81
C ASP A 79 -19.19 -18.97 1.36
N ARG A 80 -18.57 -17.90 1.89
CA ARG A 80 -17.20 -17.52 1.52
C ARG A 80 -16.11 -18.27 2.28
N ASN A 81 -16.46 -18.98 3.36
CA ASN A 81 -15.53 -19.74 4.19
C ASN A 81 -14.30 -18.92 4.61
N LEU A 82 -14.50 -17.63 4.94
CA LEU A 82 -13.43 -16.74 5.39
C LEU A 82 -13.28 -16.83 6.91
N ASP A 83 -12.07 -17.15 7.37
CA ASP A 83 -11.73 -17.09 8.78
C ASP A 83 -11.57 -15.63 9.23
N ARG A 84 -12.55 -15.15 10.01
CA ARG A 84 -12.57 -13.80 10.59
C ARG A 84 -11.35 -13.54 11.48
N ASN A 85 -10.90 -14.53 12.24
CA ASN A 85 -9.76 -14.37 13.13
C ASN A 85 -8.47 -14.23 12.32
N LEU A 86 -8.32 -15.03 11.26
CA LEU A 86 -7.18 -14.89 10.36
C LEU A 86 -7.17 -13.53 9.67
N LEU A 87 -8.31 -13.08 9.13
CA LEU A 87 -8.36 -11.79 8.44
C LEU A 87 -8.12 -10.62 9.41
N SER A 88 -8.62 -10.69 10.64
CA SER A 88 -8.32 -9.72 11.69
C SER A 88 -6.86 -9.73 12.10
N ARG A 89 -6.16 -10.88 12.04
CA ARG A 89 -4.72 -10.94 12.26
C ARG A 89 -3.95 -10.37 11.07
N LEU A 90 -4.45 -10.51 9.85
CA LEU A 90 -3.81 -9.94 8.67
C LEU A 90 -4.00 -8.43 8.56
N SER A 91 -5.09 -7.87 9.12
CA SER A 91 -5.36 -6.43 9.11
C SER A 91 -4.38 -5.60 9.94
N ASP A 92 -3.64 -6.25 10.85
CA ASP A 92 -2.55 -5.60 11.57
C ASP A 92 -1.28 -5.43 10.73
N CYS A 93 -1.20 -6.07 9.56
CA CYS A 93 -0.07 -6.08 8.63
C CYS A 93 1.26 -6.61 9.21
N SER A 94 1.24 -7.24 10.39
CA SER A 94 2.42 -7.79 11.06
C SER A 94 3.09 -8.93 10.27
N PHE A 95 2.35 -9.56 9.36
CA PHE A 95 2.89 -10.55 8.42
C PHE A 95 3.95 -9.92 7.48
N ILE A 96 3.86 -8.60 7.22
CA ILE A 96 4.86 -7.88 6.41
C ILE A 96 6.18 -7.81 7.16
N ASP A 97 6.15 -7.46 8.45
CA ASP A 97 7.37 -7.38 9.28
C ASP A 97 8.02 -8.76 9.47
N ARG A 98 7.21 -9.82 9.47
CA ARG A 98 7.68 -11.22 9.53
C ARG A 98 8.12 -11.78 8.17
N ASN A 99 8.00 -11.01 7.08
CA ASN A 99 8.27 -11.45 5.71
C ASN A 99 7.47 -12.70 5.30
N GLU A 100 6.25 -12.84 5.82
CA GLU A 100 5.37 -13.97 5.55
C GLU A 100 4.58 -13.75 4.26
N ASN A 101 4.46 -14.80 3.46
CA ASN A 101 3.62 -14.78 2.26
C ASN A 101 2.18 -15.15 2.62
N VAL A 102 1.23 -14.51 1.96
CA VAL A 102 -0.20 -14.79 2.12
C VAL A 102 -0.74 -15.30 0.78
N ILE A 103 -1.43 -16.44 0.81
CA ILE A 103 -2.02 -17.02 -0.38
C ILE A 103 -3.54 -16.98 -0.24
N ILE A 104 -4.20 -16.37 -1.21
CA ILE A 104 -5.66 -16.25 -1.28
C ILE A 104 -6.14 -17.07 -2.48
N THR A 105 -6.81 -18.19 -2.19
CA THR A 105 -7.36 -19.09 -3.23
C THR A 105 -8.88 -19.13 -3.22
N GLY A 106 -9.49 -19.42 -4.37
CA GLY A 106 -10.93 -19.57 -4.51
C GLY A 106 -11.42 -19.33 -5.94
N CYS A 107 -12.67 -19.69 -6.23
CA CYS A 107 -13.27 -19.56 -7.56
C CYS A 107 -13.27 -18.12 -8.09
N THR A 108 -13.47 -17.94 -9.40
CA THR A 108 -13.64 -16.60 -10.00
C THR A 108 -14.81 -15.86 -9.34
N GLY A 109 -14.67 -14.54 -9.16
CA GLY A 109 -15.73 -13.71 -8.58
C GLY A 109 -15.86 -13.77 -7.06
N THR A 110 -15.11 -14.62 -6.35
CA THR A 110 -15.19 -14.73 -4.88
C THR A 110 -14.45 -13.63 -4.11
N GLY A 111 -14.04 -12.54 -4.76
CA GLY A 111 -13.42 -11.39 -4.09
C GLY A 111 -11.95 -11.55 -3.66
N LYS A 112 -11.17 -12.45 -4.28
CA LYS A 112 -9.73 -12.61 -3.97
C LYS A 112 -8.92 -11.33 -4.20
N SER A 113 -9.07 -10.75 -5.38
CA SER A 113 -8.47 -9.46 -5.76
C SER A 113 -8.89 -8.35 -4.79
N PHE A 114 -10.13 -8.39 -4.32
CA PHE A 114 -10.67 -7.41 -3.37
C PHE A 114 -9.97 -7.54 -2.02
N LEU A 115 -9.87 -8.75 -1.48
CA LEU A 115 -9.17 -9.03 -0.23
C LEU A 115 -7.70 -8.59 -0.28
N ALA A 116 -6.98 -8.95 -1.34
CA ALA A 116 -5.59 -8.54 -1.49
C ALA A 116 -5.44 -7.02 -1.62
N THR A 117 -6.35 -6.37 -2.35
CA THR A 117 -6.36 -4.91 -2.50
C THR A 117 -6.67 -4.23 -1.18
N ALA A 118 -7.63 -4.73 -0.40
CA ALA A 118 -7.99 -4.17 0.90
C ALA A 118 -6.84 -4.32 1.92
N LEU A 119 -6.18 -5.48 1.96
CA LEU A 119 -4.97 -5.69 2.77
C LEU A 119 -3.82 -4.78 2.32
N GLY A 120 -3.63 -4.62 1.01
CA GLY A 120 -2.63 -3.70 0.46
C GLY A 120 -2.93 -2.24 0.80
N HIS A 121 -4.18 -1.82 0.72
CA HIS A 121 -4.62 -0.48 1.07
C HIS A 121 -4.35 -0.19 2.56
N GLN A 122 -4.74 -1.12 3.44
CA GLN A 122 -4.44 -1.04 4.87
C GLN A 122 -2.94 -0.97 5.15
N SER A 123 -2.14 -1.73 4.40
CA SER A 123 -0.68 -1.71 4.50
C SER A 123 -0.11 -0.32 4.14
N CYS A 124 -0.64 0.33 3.10
CA CYS A 124 -0.26 1.70 2.76
C CYS A 124 -0.64 2.71 3.85
N ILE A 125 -1.82 2.57 4.48
CA ILE A 125 -2.25 3.40 5.61
C ILE A 125 -1.26 3.25 6.78
N LYS A 126 -0.80 2.02 7.06
CA LYS A 126 0.24 1.74 8.05
C LYS A 126 1.66 2.18 7.64
N GLY A 127 1.81 2.75 6.44
CA GLY A 127 3.06 3.36 5.98
C GLY A 127 3.99 2.43 5.21
N TYR A 128 3.55 1.21 4.86
CA TYR A 128 4.30 0.26 4.04
C TYR A 128 4.25 0.62 2.54
N LYS A 129 5.35 0.35 1.84
CA LYS A 129 5.45 0.45 0.39
C LYS A 129 4.88 -0.81 -0.24
N VAL A 130 3.77 -0.66 -0.95
CA VAL A 130 3.09 -1.77 -1.62
C VAL A 130 3.25 -1.62 -3.13
N LEU A 131 3.33 -2.75 -3.85
CA LEU A 131 3.12 -2.82 -5.29
C LEU A 131 2.05 -3.84 -5.60
N TYR A 132 1.11 -3.49 -6.46
CA TYR A 132 0.12 -4.40 -7.01
C TYR A 132 0.40 -4.66 -8.49
N TYR A 133 0.40 -5.94 -8.87
CA TYR A 133 0.41 -6.37 -10.25
C TYR A 133 -0.54 -7.52 -10.49
N ASN A 134 -1.29 -7.43 -11.60
CA ASN A 134 -1.77 -8.63 -12.27
C ASN A 134 -0.57 -9.37 -12.86
N LEU A 135 -0.47 -10.69 -12.68
CA LEU A 135 0.68 -11.49 -13.09
C LEU A 135 0.98 -11.36 -14.59
N GLY A 136 -0.04 -11.31 -15.45
CA GLY A 136 0.14 -11.12 -16.89
C GLY A 136 0.79 -9.77 -17.23
N LYS A 137 0.38 -8.70 -16.55
CA LYS A 137 0.98 -7.37 -16.70
C LYS A 137 2.40 -7.30 -16.13
N LEU A 138 2.67 -8.03 -15.05
CA LEU A 138 4.02 -8.15 -14.50
C LEU A 138 4.96 -8.80 -15.50
N PHE A 139 4.55 -9.90 -16.13
CA PHE A 139 5.36 -10.55 -17.17
C PHE A 139 5.61 -9.62 -18.35
N GLN A 140 4.59 -8.94 -18.87
CA GLN A 140 4.77 -7.98 -19.96
C GLN A 140 5.81 -6.90 -19.59
N LYS A 141 5.70 -6.35 -18.38
CA LYS A 141 6.63 -5.34 -17.89
C LYS A 141 8.07 -5.86 -17.79
N LEU A 142 8.26 -7.04 -17.21
CA LEU A 142 9.58 -7.62 -17.00
C LEU A 142 10.23 -8.07 -18.32
N MET A 143 9.46 -8.59 -19.28
CA MET A 143 9.95 -8.90 -20.63
C MET A 143 10.37 -7.64 -21.39
N MET A 144 9.59 -6.56 -21.31
CA MET A 144 9.98 -5.26 -21.88
C MET A 144 11.27 -4.74 -21.24
N ALA A 145 11.38 -4.86 -19.90
CA ALA A 145 12.58 -4.46 -19.18
C ALA A 145 13.81 -5.30 -19.55
N LYS A 146 13.64 -6.58 -19.92
CA LYS A 146 14.73 -7.38 -20.50
C LYS A 146 15.16 -6.84 -21.87
N ALA A 147 14.20 -6.51 -22.73
CA ALA A 147 14.47 -6.03 -24.08
C ALA A 147 15.18 -4.66 -24.11
N ASP A 148 14.91 -3.78 -23.14
CA ASP A 148 15.51 -2.43 -23.06
C ASP A 148 16.70 -2.33 -22.08
N GLY A 149 17.11 -3.45 -21.46
CA GLY A 149 18.23 -3.51 -20.51
C GLY A 149 17.93 -2.97 -19.11
N SER A 150 16.68 -2.62 -18.79
CA SER A 150 16.28 -2.11 -17.46
C SER A 150 15.83 -3.19 -16.47
N TYR A 151 15.88 -4.49 -16.83
CA TYR A 151 15.39 -5.61 -16.03
C TYR A 151 15.85 -5.62 -14.57
N ILE A 152 17.17 -5.51 -14.34
CA ILE A 152 17.75 -5.50 -12.99
C ILE A 152 17.20 -4.33 -12.17
N ARG A 153 17.03 -3.16 -12.78
CA ARG A 153 16.49 -1.98 -12.09
C ARG A 153 15.03 -2.19 -11.66
N GLU A 154 14.23 -2.86 -12.48
CA GLU A 154 12.84 -3.16 -12.13
C GLU A 154 12.74 -4.25 -11.05
N LEU A 155 13.62 -5.27 -11.07
CA LEU A 155 13.70 -6.26 -10.00
C LEU A 155 14.06 -5.61 -8.66
N ILE A 156 15.14 -4.82 -8.60
CA ILE A 156 15.56 -4.07 -7.40
C ILE A 156 14.43 -3.17 -6.90
N LYS A 157 13.70 -2.52 -7.82
CA LYS A 157 12.54 -1.72 -7.44
C LYS A 157 11.48 -2.59 -6.76
N ILE A 158 11.13 -3.74 -7.31
CA ILE A 158 10.13 -4.63 -6.71
C ILE A 158 10.62 -5.16 -5.36
N GLU A 159 11.87 -5.60 -5.25
CA GLU A 159 12.49 -6.09 -4.01
C GLU A 159 12.44 -5.04 -2.88
N ASN A 160 12.65 -3.76 -3.20
CA ASN A 160 12.62 -2.68 -2.22
C ASN A 160 11.21 -2.31 -1.69
N HIS A 161 10.15 -2.95 -2.18
CA HIS A 161 8.81 -2.78 -1.63
C HIS A 161 8.52 -3.83 -0.55
N ASP A 162 7.96 -3.33 0.55
CA ASP A 162 7.64 -4.11 1.75
C ASP A 162 6.64 -5.23 1.42
N LEU A 163 5.67 -4.92 0.55
CA LEU A 163 4.66 -5.87 0.10
C LEU A 163 4.52 -5.85 -1.43
N LEU A 164 4.52 -7.04 -2.03
CA LEU A 164 4.16 -7.26 -3.42
C LEU A 164 2.85 -8.06 -3.47
N ILE A 165 1.87 -7.59 -4.24
CA ILE A 165 0.64 -8.32 -4.51
C ILE A 165 0.68 -8.79 -5.96
N ILE A 166 0.59 -10.11 -6.14
CA ILE A 166 0.51 -10.78 -7.43
C ILE A 166 -0.90 -11.36 -7.58
N ASP A 167 -1.69 -10.74 -8.43
CA ASP A 167 -3.05 -11.14 -8.73
C ASP A 167 -3.13 -12.03 -9.99
N ASP A 168 -4.20 -12.81 -10.12
CA ASP A 168 -4.44 -13.77 -11.22
C ASP A 168 -3.29 -14.78 -11.42
N PHE A 169 -2.73 -15.25 -10.32
CA PHE A 169 -1.69 -16.27 -10.33
C PHE A 169 -2.22 -17.59 -10.89
N GLY A 170 -1.53 -18.15 -11.88
CA GLY A 170 -1.81 -19.48 -12.42
C GLY A 170 -3.03 -19.58 -13.35
N LEU A 171 -3.60 -18.46 -13.84
CA LEU A 171 -4.74 -18.52 -14.78
C LEU A 171 -4.36 -18.89 -16.22
N GLN A 172 -3.08 -18.78 -16.57
CA GLN A 172 -2.57 -19.06 -17.91
C GLN A 172 -1.36 -19.98 -17.81
N ALA A 173 -1.16 -20.81 -18.83
CA ALA A 173 0.06 -21.58 -18.97
C ALA A 173 1.28 -20.64 -18.95
N ILE A 174 2.20 -20.90 -18.03
CA ILE A 174 3.40 -20.10 -17.85
C ILE A 174 4.50 -20.74 -18.70
N SER A 175 5.04 -20.00 -19.68
CA SER A 175 6.19 -20.47 -20.46
C SER A 175 7.43 -20.60 -19.58
N ASN A 176 8.40 -21.45 -19.98
CA ASN A 176 9.65 -21.65 -19.22
C ASN A 176 10.36 -20.32 -18.89
N GLU A 177 10.39 -19.37 -19.83
CA GLU A 177 10.98 -18.05 -19.58
C GLU A 177 10.24 -17.28 -18.48
N LYS A 178 8.90 -17.29 -18.47
CA LYS A 178 8.08 -16.63 -17.45
C LYS A 178 8.21 -17.34 -16.10
N GLN A 179 8.37 -18.67 -16.09
CA GLN A 179 8.63 -19.44 -14.87
C GLN A 179 9.96 -19.04 -14.25
N MET A 180 11.03 -18.91 -15.05
CA MET A 180 12.33 -18.43 -14.56
C MET A 180 12.23 -17.02 -13.97
N ILE A 181 11.57 -16.09 -14.66
CA ILE A 181 11.35 -14.73 -14.14
C ILE A 181 10.60 -14.75 -12.79
N LEU A 182 9.57 -15.59 -12.67
CA LEU A 182 8.81 -15.71 -11.43
C LEU A 182 9.66 -16.34 -10.32
N MET A 183 10.49 -17.32 -10.64
CA MET A 183 11.41 -17.97 -9.71
C MET A 183 12.42 -16.97 -9.15
N ASP A 184 13.12 -16.23 -10.02
CA ASP A 184 14.05 -15.17 -9.63
C ASP A 184 13.38 -14.17 -8.65
N LEU A 185 12.18 -13.69 -9.02
CA LEU A 185 11.44 -12.72 -8.24
C LEU A 185 11.03 -13.26 -6.85
N VAL A 186 10.58 -14.51 -6.79
CA VAL A 186 10.15 -15.13 -5.53
C VAL A 186 11.36 -15.43 -4.66
N GLU A 187 12.46 -15.91 -5.21
CA GLU A 187 13.71 -16.17 -4.49
C GLU A 187 14.29 -14.89 -3.89
N ASP A 188 14.33 -13.80 -4.65
CA ASP A 188 14.85 -12.51 -4.18
C ASP A 188 14.07 -11.99 -2.96
N ARG A 189 12.75 -12.24 -2.92
CA ARG A 189 11.84 -11.77 -1.87
C ARG A 189 11.67 -12.76 -0.73
N ASN A 190 11.88 -14.05 -0.94
CA ASN A 190 11.60 -15.09 0.04
C ASN A 190 12.34 -14.81 1.36
N GLN A 191 11.61 -14.82 2.47
CA GLN A 191 12.10 -14.49 3.82
C GLN A 191 12.70 -13.08 4.00
N LYS A 192 12.68 -12.21 2.97
CA LYS A 192 13.15 -10.82 3.04
C LYS A 192 12.02 -9.79 2.98
N ARG A 193 10.94 -10.10 2.27
CA ARG A 193 9.76 -9.25 2.07
C ARG A 193 8.50 -10.08 1.85
N ALA A 194 7.35 -9.60 2.32
CA ALA A 194 6.09 -10.30 2.16
C ALA A 194 5.53 -10.23 0.73
N THR A 195 4.84 -11.28 0.31
CA THR A 195 4.13 -11.33 -0.98
C THR A 195 2.74 -11.92 -0.79
N ILE A 196 1.72 -11.26 -1.34
CA ILE A 196 0.36 -11.80 -1.45
C ILE A 196 0.19 -12.40 -2.84
N PHE A 197 -0.30 -13.64 -2.91
CA PHE A 197 -0.69 -14.30 -4.15
C PHE A 197 -2.19 -14.55 -4.19
N CYS A 198 -2.86 -14.13 -5.25
CA CYS A 198 -4.26 -14.48 -5.51
C CYS A 198 -4.33 -15.48 -6.65
N SER A 199 -4.92 -16.66 -6.41
CA SER A 199 -5.05 -17.69 -7.44
C SER A 199 -6.44 -18.32 -7.46
N GLN A 200 -6.88 -18.76 -8.64
CA GLN A 200 -8.03 -19.65 -8.77
C GLN A 200 -7.63 -21.13 -8.64
N LEU A 201 -6.34 -21.45 -8.80
CA LEU A 201 -5.83 -22.79 -8.67
C LEU A 201 -5.61 -23.12 -7.19
N PRO A 202 -6.11 -24.26 -6.69
CA PRO A 202 -5.71 -24.80 -5.40
C PRO A 202 -4.19 -24.95 -5.34
N VAL A 203 -3.59 -24.68 -4.17
CA VAL A 203 -2.13 -24.76 -3.96
C VAL A 203 -1.56 -26.12 -4.35
N LYS A 204 -2.31 -27.20 -4.12
CA LYS A 204 -1.95 -28.57 -4.52
C LYS A 204 -1.73 -28.78 -6.02
N ASN A 205 -2.18 -27.85 -6.87
CA ASN A 205 -2.04 -27.92 -8.33
C ASN A 205 -0.91 -26.99 -8.83
N TRP A 206 -0.06 -26.47 -7.95
CA TRP A 206 1.06 -25.61 -8.32
C TRP A 206 2.30 -26.39 -8.76
N TYR A 207 2.35 -27.70 -8.50
CA TYR A 207 3.43 -28.62 -8.86
C TYR A 207 2.87 -29.85 -9.60
#